data_AF-A0A7Y2KIW1-F1
#
_entry.id   AF-A0A7Y2KIW1-F1
#
_cell.length_a   1.000
_cell.length_b   1.000
_cell.length_c   1.000
_cell.angle_alpha   90.00
_cell.angle_beta   90.00
_cell.angle_gamma   90.00
#
_symmetry.space_group_name_H-M   'P 1'
#
loop_
_entity.id
_entity.type
_entity.pdbx_description
1 polymer ?
#
loop_
_entity_poly.entity_id
_entity_poly.type
_entity_poly.pdbx_seq_one_letter_code
_entity_poly.pdbx_strand_id
1 'polypeptide(L)' 'MEKVPFLDYREVLVTGGTGFLGRHVCRALIARGHLPRLLVRVGSEDRIPEDIRRASRVTP' A
#
# COMPACT_ATOMS: atom_id res chain seq x y z
N MET A 1 11.04 -7.86 -22.49
CA MET A 1 9.74 -8.11 -21.85
C MET A 1 8.97 -6.80 -21.95
N GLU A 2 7.96 -6.77 -22.81
CA GLU A 2 7.16 -5.58 -23.11
C GLU A 2 6.44 -5.12 -21.83
N LYS A 3 6.49 -3.82 -21.50
CA LYS A 3 5.82 -3.28 -20.31
C LYS A 3 4.32 -3.46 -20.49
N VAL A 4 3.68 -4.18 -19.57
CA VAL A 4 2.22 -4.27 -19.54
C VAL A 4 1.62 -2.89 -19.17
N PRO A 5 0.68 -2.33 -19.95
CA PRO A 5 0.20 -0.95 -19.79
C PRO A 5 -0.38 -0.61 -18.40
N PHE A 6 -0.85 -1.59 -17.64
CA PHE A 6 -1.32 -1.36 -16.28
C PHE A 6 -0.18 -1.12 -15.25
N LEU A 7 1.09 -1.33 -15.62
CA LEU A 7 2.25 -1.00 -14.77
C LEU A 7 2.57 0.51 -14.74
N ASP A 8 1.97 1.32 -15.61
CA ASP A 8 2.13 2.77 -15.56
C ASP A 8 1.30 3.41 -14.43
N TYR A 9 0.38 2.65 -13.81
CA TYR A 9 -0.30 3.08 -12.60
C TYR A 9 0.67 3.07 -11.43
N ARG A 10 0.96 4.26 -10.90
CA ARG A 10 1.76 4.45 -9.70
C ARG A 10 1.06 3.93 -8.45
N GLU A 11 -0.28 3.86 -8.44
CA GLU A 11 -1.08 3.41 -7.31
C GLU A 11 -1.28 1.88 -7.32
N VAL A 12 -1.07 1.22 -6.17
CA VAL A 12 -1.22 -0.23 -6.02
C VAL A 12 -2.18 -0.51 -4.86
N LEU A 13 -3.30 -1.18 -5.13
CA LEU A 13 -4.23 -1.63 -4.10
C LEU A 13 -3.58 -2.75 -3.27
N VAL A 14 -3.49 -2.55 -1.96
CA VAL A 14 -2.99 -3.54 -1.01
C VAL A 14 -4.11 -3.90 -0.04
N THR A 15 -4.59 -5.13 -0.15
CA THR A 15 -5.47 -5.75 0.85
C THR A 15 -4.61 -6.36 1.96
N GLY A 16 -5.09 -6.27 3.22
CA GLY A 16 -4.33 -6.79 4.36
C GLY A 16 -3.03 -6.02 4.66
N GLY A 17 -2.90 -4.78 4.17
CA GLY A 17 -1.69 -3.97 4.33
C GLY A 17 -1.35 -3.58 5.78
N THR A 18 -2.30 -3.72 6.71
CA THR A 18 -2.09 -3.56 8.16
C THR A 18 -1.52 -4.81 8.85
N GLY A 19 -1.44 -5.94 8.13
CA GLY A 19 -0.94 -7.22 8.65
C GLY A 19 0.59 -7.33 8.64
N PHE A 20 1.10 -8.44 9.18
CA PHE A 20 2.55 -8.71 9.28
C PHE A 20 3.25 -8.63 7.92
N LEU A 21 2.77 -9.36 6.91
CA LEU A 21 3.37 -9.33 5.57
C LEU A 21 3.03 -8.03 4.83
N GLY A 22 1.78 -7.58 4.96
CA GLY A 22 1.26 -6.40 4.27
C GLY A 22 2.13 -5.15 4.49
N ARG A 23 2.56 -4.88 5.73
CA ARG A 23 3.43 -3.74 6.03
C ARG A 23 4.80 -3.80 5.32
N HIS A 24 5.37 -5.00 5.15
CA HIS A 24 6.63 -5.16 4.42
C HIS A 24 6.43 -4.92 2.92
N VAL A 25 5.31 -5.39 2.36
CA VAL A 25 4.94 -5.13 0.97
C VAL A 25 4.74 -3.63 0.73
N CYS A 26 4.01 -2.94 1.60
CA CYS A 26 3.83 -1.48 1.50
C CYS A 26 5.16 -0.73 1.49
N ARG A 27 6.08 -1.05 2.41
CA ARG A 27 7.43 -0.45 2.41
C ARG A 27 8.20 -0.71 1.13
N ALA A 28 8.12 -1.93 0.61
CA ALA A 28 8.77 -2.30 -0.65
C ALA A 28 8.20 -1.56 -1.87
N LEU A 29 6.88 -1.28 -1.87
CA LEU A 29 6.20 -0.48 -2.89
C LEU A 29 6.61 0.99 -2.80
N ILE A 30 6.59 1.57 -1.59
CA ILE A 30 7.01 2.95 -1.32
C ILE A 30 8.46 3.16 -1.77
N ALA A 31 9.37 2.26 -1.40
CA ALA A 31 10.78 2.34 -1.77
C ALA A 31 11.01 2.27 -3.30
N ARG A 32 10.06 1.71 -4.05
CA ARG A 32 10.09 1.64 -5.53
C ARG A 32 9.37 2.81 -6.20
N GLY A 33 8.84 3.76 -5.42
CA GLY A 33 8.13 4.93 -5.94
C GLY A 33 6.70 4.63 -6.39
N HIS A 34 6.06 3.62 -5.81
CA HIS A 34 4.62 3.38 -5.92
C HIS A 34 3.88 4.02 -4.74
N LEU A 35 2.61 4.35 -4.94
CA LEU A 35 1.67 4.82 -3.93
C LEU A 35 0.77 3.65 -3.49
N PRO A 36 0.96 3.04 -2.32
CA PRO A 36 0.02 2.04 -1.83
C PRO A 36 -1.34 2.67 -1.54
N ARG A 37 -2.41 2.00 -1.97
CA ARG A 37 -3.77 2.24 -1.51
C ARG A 37 -4.18 1.10 -0.60
N LEU A 38 -4.32 1.37 0.68
CA LEU A 38 -4.66 0.40 1.71
C LEU A 38 -6.19 0.29 1.79
N LEU A 39 -6.73 -0.90 1.52
CA LEU A 39 -8.09 -1.23 1.94
C LEU A 39 -8.02 -1.75 3.38
N VAL A 40 -8.57 -0.98 4.31
CA VAL A 40 -8.48 -1.22 5.75
C VAL A 40 -9.87 -1.39 6.30
N ARG A 41 -10.15 -2.52 6.92
CA ARG A 41 -11.42 -2.72 7.62
C ARG A 41 -11.59 -1.65 8.71
N VAL A 42 -12.73 -0.97 8.70
CA VAL A 42 -13.16 0.01 9.73
C VAL A 42 -12.75 -0.42 11.14
N GLY A 43 -12.14 0.49 11.89
CA GLY A 43 -11.63 0.28 13.25
C GLY A 43 -10.24 -0.39 13.32
N SER A 44 -9.58 -0.60 12.18
CA SER A 44 -8.21 -1.14 12.10
C SER A 44 -7.20 -0.11 11.59
N GLU A 45 -7.58 1.15 11.43
CA GLU A 45 -6.76 2.22 10.88
C GLU A 45 -5.53 2.48 11.75
N ASP A 46 -5.68 2.43 13.07
CA ASP A 46 -4.58 2.64 14.03
C ASP A 46 -3.50 1.55 13.96
N ARG A 47 -3.78 0.44 13.26
CA ARG A 47 -2.80 -0.61 12.99
C ARG A 47 -1.86 -0.27 11.83
N ILE A 48 -2.10 0.83 11.11
CA ILE A 48 -1.19 1.30 10.06
C ILE A 48 0.00 2.01 10.72
N PRO A 49 1.24 1.51 10.54
CA PRO A 49 2.43 2.20 11.00
C PRO A 49 2.55 3.60 10.38
N GLU A 50 3.03 4.58 11.17
CA GLU A 50 3.13 5.99 10.76
C GLU A 50 3.91 6.20 9.46
N ASP A 51 5.00 5.45 9.27
CA ASP A 51 5.84 5.51 8.07
C ASP A 51 5.07 5.10 6.81
N ILE A 52 4.17 4.13 6.93
CA ILE A 52 3.31 3.67 5.84
C ILE A 52 2.13 4.63 5.65
N ARG A 53 1.51 5.09 6.74
CA ARG A 53 0.35 6.00 6.72
C ARG A 53 0.66 7.28 5.95
N ARG A 54 1.81 7.89 6.19
CA ARG A 54 2.23 9.13 5.52
C ARG A 54 2.48 8.99 4.01
N ALA A 55 2.75 7.78 3.54
CA ALA A 55 3.12 7.48 2.16
C ALA A 55 2.08 6.63 1.42
N SER A 56 0.86 6.51 1.97
CA SER A 56 -0.21 5.68 1.41
C SER A 56 -1.54 6.42 1.41
N ARG A 57 -2.43 6.05 0.49
CA ARG A 57 -3.86 6.37 0.57
C ARG A 57 -4.55 5.30 1.43
N VAL A 58 -5.46 5.70 2.31
CA VAL A 58 -6.27 4.77 3.12
C VAL A 58 -7.72 4.81 2.64
N THR A 59 -8.31 3.63 2.45
CA THR A 59 -9.73 3.42 2.14
C THR A 59 -10.31 2.52 3.24
N PRO A 60 -11.27 3.01 4.05
CA PRO A 60 -11.96 2.21 5.07
C PRO A 60 -12.81 1.06 4.48
#